data_AF-A0A1E3HR92-F1
#
_entry.id   AF-A0A1E3HR92-F1
#
_cell.length_a   1.000
_cell.length_b   1.000
_cell.length_c   1.000
_cell.angle_alpha   90.00
_cell.angle_beta   90.00
_cell.angle_gamma   90.00
#
_symmetry.space_group_name_H-M   'P 1'
#
loop_
_entity.id
_entity.type
_entity.pdbx_description
1 polymer ?
#
loop_
_entity_poly.entity_id
_entity_poly.type
_entity_poly.pdbx_seq_one_letter_code
_entity_poly.pdbx_strand_id
1 'polypeptide(L)'
;MRGTFEGIPILEGTDNYHLWATTLEVCVAARCNAKLVLLGVEKEPYRRDVTGLTGLARAAICPSEEVAGDAFPPVGARAPSDVPDEEMRERWEKWAKKERNARWYLIMTVSEDLRGELRYVWSSAEIWEYFEAMFGPDPERDIPRKRA
;
A
#
# COMPACT_ATOMS: atom_id res chain seq x y z
N MET A 1 -0.09 12.81 25.70
CA MET A 1 0.50 12.15 24.50
C MET A 1 -0.56 12.17 23.43
N ARG A 2 -0.34 12.90 22.33
CA ARG A 2 -1.22 12.78 21.17
C ARG A 2 -1.01 11.41 20.56
N GLY A 3 -2.09 10.67 20.28
CA GLY A 3 -1.99 9.31 19.76
C GLY A 3 -1.36 9.29 18.36
N THR A 4 -0.61 8.24 18.02
CA THR A 4 0.03 8.09 16.70
C THR A 4 -0.94 8.17 15.52
N PHE A 5 -2.25 8.02 15.76
CA PHE A 5 -3.32 8.14 14.77
C PHE A 5 -4.27 9.31 15.03
N GLU A 6 -3.97 10.15 16.01
CA GLU A 6 -4.82 11.29 16.34
C GLU A 6 -4.97 12.21 15.13
N GLY A 7 -6.23 12.52 14.82
CA GLY A 7 -6.63 13.37 13.72
C GLY A 7 -7.01 12.60 12.44
N ILE A 8 -6.68 11.31 12.33
CA ILE A 8 -7.08 10.49 11.18
C ILE A 8 -8.45 9.86 11.50
N PRO A 9 -9.51 10.10 10.70
CA PRO A 9 -10.78 9.42 10.89
C PRO A 9 -10.63 7.90 10.65
N ILE A 10 -11.55 7.10 11.15
CA ILE A 10 -11.62 5.67 10.81
C ILE A 10 -12.40 5.54 9.50
N LEU A 11 -11.84 4.89 8.49
CA LEU A 11 -12.56 4.57 7.26
C LEU A 11 -13.69 3.58 7.58
N GLU A 12 -14.92 4.00 7.29
CA GLU A 12 -16.12 3.18 7.47
C GLU A 12 -16.77 2.85 6.12
N GLY A 13 -16.55 3.68 5.09
CA GLY A 13 -17.03 3.43 3.74
C GLY A 13 -16.91 4.66 2.85
N THR A 14 -17.74 4.72 1.81
CA THR A 14 -17.72 5.79 0.80
C THR A 14 -17.92 7.18 1.41
N ASP A 15 -18.80 7.31 2.40
CA ASP A 15 -19.20 8.61 2.98
C ASP A 15 -18.03 9.41 3.56
N ASN A 16 -17.00 8.73 4.08
CA ASN A 16 -15.85 9.37 4.70
C ASN A 16 -14.51 9.08 4.00
N TYR A 17 -14.53 8.36 2.87
CA TYR A 17 -13.32 7.97 2.13
C TYR A 17 -12.43 9.16 1.78
N HIS A 18 -12.97 10.23 1.19
CA HIS A 18 -12.17 11.38 0.77
C HIS A 18 -11.44 12.07 1.93
N LEU A 19 -12.14 12.24 3.06
CA LEU A 19 -11.58 12.84 4.26
C LEU A 19 -10.50 11.95 4.86
N TRP A 20 -10.77 10.64 4.95
CA TRP A 20 -9.82 9.64 5.38
C TRP A 20 -8.56 9.62 4.52
N ALA A 21 -8.71 9.45 3.19
CA ALA A 21 -7.62 9.34 2.23
C ALA A 21 -6.70 10.56 2.30
N THR A 22 -7.27 11.76 2.23
CA THR A 22 -6.50 13.02 2.28
C THR A 22 -5.74 13.16 3.61
N THR A 23 -6.40 12.86 4.73
CA THR A 23 -5.79 12.99 6.05
C THR A 23 -4.69 11.96 6.29
N LEU A 24 -4.92 10.73 5.81
CA LEU A 24 -3.96 9.63 5.87
C LEU A 24 -2.69 9.97 5.07
N GLU A 25 -2.83 10.44 3.82
CA GLU A 25 -1.70 10.86 3.00
C GLU A 25 -0.85 11.94 3.68
N VAL A 26 -1.50 12.98 4.22
CA VAL A 26 -0.81 14.07 4.93
C VAL A 26 -0.06 13.54 6.15
N CYS A 27 -0.68 12.66 6.93
CA CYS A 27 -0.06 12.09 8.13
C CYS A 27 1.12 11.18 7.78
N VAL A 28 0.97 10.29 6.79
CA VAL A 28 2.02 9.37 6.34
C VAL A 28 3.19 10.15 5.73
N ALA A 29 2.93 11.22 4.99
CA ALA A 29 3.98 12.13 4.52
C ALA A 29 4.73 12.77 5.69
N ALA A 30 4.01 13.41 6.61
CA ALA A 30 4.61 14.21 7.68
C ALA A 30 5.29 13.38 8.77
N ARG A 31 4.76 12.20 9.10
CA ARG A 31 5.19 11.42 10.28
C ARG A 31 6.21 10.33 9.95
N CYS A 32 6.17 9.76 8.75
CA CYS A 32 7.05 8.64 8.39
C CYS A 32 7.66 8.73 6.99
N ASN A 33 7.43 9.81 6.25
CA ASN A 33 7.94 10.00 4.90
C ASN A 33 7.65 8.80 3.98
N ALA A 34 6.45 8.22 4.10
CA ALA A 34 6.07 6.99 3.40
C ALA A 34 4.97 7.20 2.35
N LYS A 35 4.59 8.47 2.07
CA LYS A 35 3.51 8.78 1.11
C LYS A 35 3.79 8.22 -0.29
N LEU A 36 5.03 8.28 -0.76
CA LEU A 36 5.38 7.73 -2.09
C LEU A 36 5.29 6.21 -2.14
N VAL A 37 5.57 5.52 -1.03
CA VAL A 37 5.39 4.06 -0.92
C VAL A 37 3.91 3.72 -0.87
N LEU A 38 3.13 4.45 -0.05
CA LEU A 38 1.67 4.31 0.06
C LEU A 38 0.97 4.46 -1.30
N LEU A 39 1.38 5.44 -2.11
CA LEU A 39 0.80 5.69 -3.44
C LEU A 39 1.43 4.82 -4.54
N GLY A 40 2.29 3.86 -4.17
CA GLY A 40 2.95 2.98 -5.13
C GLY A 40 3.91 3.67 -6.11
N VAL A 41 4.31 4.92 -5.86
CA VAL A 41 5.29 5.67 -6.67
C VAL A 41 6.71 5.18 -6.37
N GLU A 42 7.02 4.97 -5.09
CA GLU A 42 8.28 4.39 -4.63
C GLU A 42 8.11 2.86 -4.47
N LYS A 43 8.47 2.10 -5.52
CA LYS A 43 8.36 0.63 -5.56
C LYS A 43 9.41 -0.07 -4.68
N GLU A 44 9.13 -1.33 -4.30
CA GLU A 44 10.10 -2.17 -3.59
C GLU A 44 11.40 -2.30 -4.39
N PRO A 45 12.55 -1.88 -3.84
CA PRO A 45 13.79 -1.93 -4.58
C PRO A 45 14.24 -3.37 -4.78
N TYR A 46 14.82 -3.63 -5.94
CA TYR A 46 15.42 -4.91 -6.33
C TYR A 46 14.45 -6.09 -6.49
N ARG A 47 13.14 -5.93 -6.28
CA ARG A 47 12.16 -6.93 -6.74
C ARG A 47 11.89 -6.74 -8.23
N ARG A 48 11.62 -7.82 -8.95
CA ARG A 48 11.19 -7.76 -10.37
C ARG A 48 9.87 -7.02 -10.48
N ASP A 49 9.71 -6.29 -11.58
CA ASP A 49 8.44 -5.66 -11.92
C ASP A 49 7.37 -6.74 -12.18
N VAL A 50 6.20 -6.54 -11.60
CA VAL A 50 5.03 -7.42 -11.71
C VAL A 50 3.90 -6.78 -12.50
N THR A 51 4.13 -5.61 -13.10
CA THR A 51 3.16 -4.91 -13.93
C THR A 51 2.70 -5.81 -15.08
N GLY A 52 1.38 -6.01 -15.18
CA GLY A 52 0.76 -6.89 -16.19
C GLY A 52 0.86 -8.39 -15.90
N LEU A 53 1.55 -8.82 -14.83
CA LEU A 53 1.60 -10.23 -14.43
C LEU A 53 0.40 -10.60 -13.56
N THR A 54 -0.16 -11.79 -13.79
CA THR A 54 -1.27 -12.35 -13.01
C THR A 54 -1.03 -13.83 -12.70
N GLY A 55 -1.83 -14.39 -11.78
CA GLY A 55 -1.79 -15.81 -11.42
C GLY A 55 -0.40 -16.30 -10.98
N LEU A 56 0.01 -17.47 -11.48
CA LEU A 56 1.27 -18.12 -11.10
C LEU A 56 2.52 -17.27 -11.40
N ALA A 57 2.50 -16.49 -12.49
CA ALA A 57 3.64 -15.65 -12.86
C ALA A 57 3.88 -14.54 -11.83
N ARG A 58 2.81 -13.91 -11.34
CA ARG A 58 2.87 -12.94 -10.24
C ARG A 58 3.24 -13.62 -8.93
N ALA A 59 2.61 -14.75 -8.61
CA ALA A 59 2.85 -15.48 -7.36
C ALA A 59 4.30 -15.96 -7.20
N ALA A 60 5.02 -16.21 -8.31
CA ALA A 60 6.44 -16.54 -8.29
C ALA A 60 7.34 -15.37 -7.83
N ILE A 61 6.87 -14.13 -7.92
CA ILE A 61 7.60 -12.91 -7.55
C ILE A 61 7.04 -12.32 -6.25
N CYS A 62 5.73 -12.36 -6.04
CA CYS A 62 5.00 -11.88 -4.87
C CYS A 62 4.07 -13.00 -4.36
N PRO A 63 4.58 -13.93 -3.53
CA PRO A 63 3.77 -15.02 -2.97
C PRO A 63 2.64 -14.49 -2.08
N SER A 64 1.49 -15.16 -2.06
CA SER A 64 0.31 -14.72 -1.29
C SER A 64 0.46 -14.80 0.23
N GLU A 65 1.39 -15.63 0.71
CA GLU A 65 1.68 -15.82 2.14
C GLU A 65 2.75 -14.85 2.66
N GLU A 66 3.31 -14.03 1.77
CA GLU A 66 4.33 -13.04 2.09
C GLU A 66 3.76 -11.63 1.91
N VAL A 67 4.37 -10.65 2.60
CA VAL A 67 4.03 -9.24 2.45
C VAL A 67 5.28 -8.42 2.15
N ALA A 68 5.08 -7.34 1.40
CA ALA A 68 6.17 -6.46 1.02
C ALA A 68 6.82 -5.83 2.26
N GLY A 69 8.16 -5.81 2.30
CA GLY A 69 8.93 -5.19 3.38
C GLY A 69 9.18 -6.08 4.61
N ASP A 70 8.70 -7.32 4.64
CA ASP A 70 9.01 -8.27 5.73
C ASP A 70 10.37 -8.96 5.55
N ALA A 71 10.71 -9.31 4.32
CA ALA A 71 11.98 -9.95 3.98
C ALA A 71 12.57 -9.41 2.68
N PHE A 72 13.90 -9.32 2.64
CA PHE A 72 14.61 -8.93 1.42
C PHE A 72 14.28 -9.90 0.28
N PRO A 73 14.03 -9.43 -0.96
CA PRO A 73 13.57 -10.30 -2.04
C PRO A 73 14.46 -11.54 -2.21
N PRO A 74 13.92 -12.75 -2.39
CA PRO A 74 14.72 -13.93 -2.69
C PRO A 74 15.33 -13.85 -4.09
N VAL A 75 16.42 -14.58 -4.35
CA VAL A 75 17.15 -14.53 -5.65
C VAL A 75 16.22 -14.73 -6.86
N GLY A 76 15.26 -15.64 -6.76
CA GLY A 76 14.29 -15.91 -7.82
C GLY A 76 13.33 -14.74 -8.13
N ALA A 77 13.12 -13.82 -7.18
CA ALA A 77 12.26 -12.66 -7.31
C ALA A 77 13.04 -11.35 -7.52
N ARG A 78 14.38 -11.39 -7.53
CA ARG A 78 15.22 -10.20 -7.68
C ARG A 78 15.36 -9.73 -9.12
N ALA A 79 15.33 -8.41 -9.31
CA ALA A 79 15.85 -7.76 -10.51
C ALA A 79 17.39 -7.74 -10.48
N PRO A 80 18.07 -7.82 -11.64
CA PRO A 80 19.52 -7.64 -11.72
C PRO A 80 19.95 -6.28 -11.16
N SER A 81 21.10 -6.24 -10.50
CA SER A 81 21.67 -5.03 -9.90
C SER A 81 23.18 -5.13 -9.88
N ASP A 82 23.85 -4.03 -10.22
CA ASP A 82 25.32 -3.89 -10.14
C ASP A 82 25.79 -3.35 -8.78
N VAL A 83 24.84 -3.04 -7.89
CA VAL A 83 25.10 -2.54 -6.54
C VAL A 83 25.54 -3.71 -5.63
N PRO A 84 26.53 -3.52 -4.75
CA PRO A 84 26.92 -4.55 -3.79
C PRO A 84 25.75 -4.98 -2.88
N ASP A 85 25.73 -6.26 -2.52
CA ASP A 85 24.68 -6.89 -1.71
C ASP A 85 24.33 -6.13 -0.42
N GLU A 86 25.35 -5.58 0.27
CA GLU A 86 25.18 -4.82 1.51
C GLU A 86 24.40 -3.51 1.28
N GLU A 87 24.78 -2.76 0.25
CA GLU A 87 24.10 -1.52 -0.12
C GLU A 87 22.69 -1.80 -0.65
N MET A 88 22.49 -2.93 -1.34
CA MET A 88 21.15 -3.37 -1.72
C MET A 88 20.26 -3.58 -0.49
N ARG A 89 20.76 -4.28 0.53
CA ARG A 89 20.02 -4.51 1.78
C ARG A 89 19.71 -3.19 2.48
N GLU A 90 20.69 -2.29 2.61
CA GLU A 90 20.48 -1.01 3.28
C GLU A 90 19.39 -0.16 2.59
N ARG A 91 19.41 -0.08 1.26
CA ARG A 91 18.37 0.64 0.50
C ARG A 91 17.01 -0.03 0.65
N TRP A 92 16.95 -1.35 0.63
CA TRP A 92 15.71 -2.09 0.86
C TRP A 92 15.18 -1.90 2.28
N GLU A 93 16.02 -1.94 3.32
CA GLU A 93 15.59 -1.75 4.71
C GLU A 93 14.98 -0.37 4.95
N LYS A 94 15.55 0.68 4.33
CA LYS A 94 15.00 2.03 4.36
C LYS A 94 13.60 2.08 3.73
N TRP A 95 13.42 1.44 2.59
CA TRP A 95 12.12 1.33 1.93
C TRP A 95 11.14 0.49 2.77
N ALA A 96 11.56 -0.68 3.25
CA ALA A 96 10.76 -1.61 4.04
C ALA A 96 10.25 -0.98 5.34
N LYS A 97 11.02 -0.08 5.95
CA LYS A 97 10.55 0.72 7.09
C LYS A 97 9.40 1.66 6.71
N LYS A 98 9.46 2.32 5.55
CA LYS A 98 8.37 3.16 5.04
C LYS A 98 7.13 2.32 4.75
N GLU A 99 7.30 1.19 4.07
CA GLU A 99 6.22 0.25 3.75
C GLU A 99 5.49 -0.22 5.01
N ARG A 100 6.22 -0.73 6.01
CA ARG A 100 5.64 -1.16 7.29
C ARG A 100 4.90 -0.03 8.00
N ASN A 101 5.43 1.19 7.97
CA ASN A 101 4.74 2.36 8.53
C ASN A 101 3.45 2.67 7.75
N ALA A 102 3.50 2.77 6.42
CA ALA A 102 2.33 3.05 5.58
C ALA A 102 1.22 2.01 5.81
N ARG A 103 1.59 0.73 5.78
CA ARG A 103 0.69 -0.40 6.09
C ARG A 103 0.10 -0.30 7.49
N TRP A 104 0.91 0.04 8.50
CA TRP A 104 0.41 0.17 9.87
C TRP A 104 -0.63 1.30 10.00
N TYR A 105 -0.40 2.45 9.36
CA TYR A 105 -1.39 3.52 9.32
C TYR A 105 -2.68 3.09 8.62
N LEU A 106 -2.60 2.40 7.48
CA LEU A 106 -3.79 1.86 6.79
C LEU A 106 -4.59 0.95 7.72
N ILE A 107 -3.96 -0.11 8.24
CA ILE A 107 -4.65 -1.11 9.06
C ILE A 107 -5.29 -0.47 10.29
N MET A 108 -4.60 0.46 10.95
CA MET A 108 -5.09 1.07 12.20
C MET A 108 -6.17 2.13 11.98
N THR A 109 -6.34 2.64 10.76
CA THR A 109 -7.28 3.73 10.45
C THR A 109 -8.46 3.26 9.60
N VAL A 110 -8.69 1.96 9.50
CA VAL A 110 -9.92 1.38 8.94
C VAL A 110 -10.72 0.63 10.01
N SER A 111 -12.02 0.51 9.80
CA SER A 111 -12.93 -0.24 10.67
C SER A 111 -12.52 -1.72 10.77
N GLU A 112 -12.89 -2.38 11.86
CA GLU A 112 -12.51 -3.78 12.08
C GLU A 112 -13.02 -4.72 10.97
N ASP A 113 -14.23 -4.47 10.46
CA ASP A 113 -14.83 -5.22 9.36
C ASP A 113 -13.97 -5.18 8.08
N LEU A 114 -13.30 -4.06 7.82
CA LEU A 114 -12.44 -3.88 6.65
C LEU A 114 -11.04 -4.50 6.84
N ARG A 115 -10.59 -4.71 8.08
CA ARG A 115 -9.22 -5.22 8.35
C ARG A 115 -9.04 -6.67 7.96
N GLY A 116 -10.09 -7.49 8.04
CA GLY A 116 -10.03 -8.94 7.84
C GLY A 116 -9.43 -9.34 6.48
N GLU A 117 -9.71 -8.53 5.45
CA GLU A 117 -9.31 -8.75 4.06
C GLU A 117 -7.86 -8.30 3.77
N LEU A 118 -7.30 -7.40 4.58
CA LEU A 118 -6.01 -6.75 4.28
C LEU A 118 -4.80 -7.66 4.47
N ARG A 119 -4.95 -8.76 5.22
CA ARG A 119 -3.84 -9.68 5.53
C ARG A 119 -3.26 -10.39 4.30
N TYR A 120 -4.03 -10.47 3.23
CA TYR A 120 -3.65 -11.17 1.99
C TYR A 120 -3.19 -10.23 0.87
N VAL A 121 -3.23 -8.92 1.13
CA VAL A 121 -2.81 -7.92 0.15
C VAL A 121 -1.29 -7.78 0.26
N TRP A 122 -0.56 -7.68 -0.86
CA TRP A 122 0.91 -7.75 -0.82
C TRP A 122 1.54 -6.50 -0.19
N SER A 123 1.13 -5.30 -0.62
CA SER A 123 1.76 -4.03 -0.25
C SER A 123 0.75 -2.99 0.26
N SER A 124 1.24 -1.95 0.94
CA SER A 124 0.45 -0.79 1.34
C SER A 124 -0.18 -0.07 0.14
N ALA A 125 0.53 -0.04 -0.99
CA ALA A 125 0.01 0.49 -2.25
C ALA A 125 -1.18 -0.30 -2.77
N GLU A 126 -1.13 -1.63 -2.72
CA GLU A 126 -2.27 -2.46 -3.14
C GLU A 126 -3.46 -2.34 -2.19
N ILE A 127 -3.20 -2.15 -0.88
CA ILE A 127 -4.28 -1.86 0.09
C ILE A 127 -4.91 -0.51 -0.24
N TRP A 128 -4.11 0.49 -0.57
CA TRP A 128 -4.58 1.80 -0.98
C TRP A 128 -5.45 1.71 -2.25
N GLU A 129 -4.95 1.06 -3.30
CA GLU A 129 -5.67 0.83 -4.56
C GLU A 129 -6.99 0.08 -4.32
N TYR A 130 -7.00 -0.90 -3.40
CA TYR A 130 -8.21 -1.62 -3.02
C TYR A 130 -9.28 -0.69 -2.42
N PHE A 131 -8.91 0.18 -1.46
CA PHE A 131 -9.85 1.12 -0.88
C PHE A 131 -10.28 2.21 -1.86
N GLU A 132 -9.37 2.65 -2.73
CA GLU A 132 -9.70 3.60 -3.80
C GLU A 132 -10.71 3.01 -4.78
N ALA A 133 -10.53 1.76 -5.20
CA ALA A 133 -11.49 1.08 -6.07
C ALA A 133 -12.83 0.80 -5.38
N MET A 134 -12.84 0.57 -4.07
CA MET A 134 -14.05 0.22 -3.32
C MET A 134 -14.88 1.44 -2.93
N PHE A 135 -14.24 2.52 -2.50
CA PHE A 135 -14.88 3.68 -1.88
C PHE A 135 -14.56 5.01 -2.55
N GLY A 136 -13.59 5.04 -3.45
CA GLY A 136 -13.29 6.20 -4.26
C GLY A 136 -14.46 6.59 -5.17
N PRO A 137 -14.43 7.82 -5.69
CA PRO A 137 -15.44 8.28 -6.62
C PRO A 137 -15.36 7.44 -7.89
N ASP A 138 -16.45 6.75 -8.23
CA ASP A 138 -16.57 6.06 -9.50
C ASP A 138 -17.10 7.09 -10.52
N PRO A 139 -16.29 7.51 -11.51
CA PRO A 139 -16.72 8.46 -12.51
C PRO A 139 -17.93 7.98 -13.32
N GLU A 140 -18.27 6.68 -13.32
CA GLU A 140 -19.47 6.14 -13.96
C GLU A 140 -20.72 6.09 -13.05
N ARG A 141 -20.56 6.05 -11.72
CA ARG A 141 -21.70 6.09 -10.78
C ARG A 141 -22.27 7.49 -10.59
N ASP A 142 -21.43 8.52 -10.75
CA ASP A 142 -21.80 9.92 -10.51
C ASP A 142 -22.39 10.62 -11.76
N ILE A 143 -22.55 9.93 -12.88
CA ILE A 143 -23.31 10.44 -14.02
C ILE A 143 -24.80 10.36 -13.65
N PRO A 144 -25.53 11.49 -13.54
CA PRO A 144 -26.97 11.45 -13.36
C PRO A 144 -27.55 10.71 -14.56
N ARG A 145 -28.12 9.51 -14.35
CA ARG A 145 -28.92 8.85 -15.37
C ARG A 145 -30.07 9.80 -15.71
N LYS A 146 -29.91 10.56 -16.80
CA LYS A 146 -31.02 11.28 -17.43
C LYS A 146 -32.06 10.20 -17.74
N ARG A 147 -33.16 10.20 -16.98
CA ARG A 147 -34.34 9.42 -17.32
C ARG A 147 -34.79 9.91 -18.69
N ALA A 148 -34.67 9.04 -19.69
CA ALA A 148 -35.35 9.18 -20.97
C ALA A 148 -36.83 8.86 -20.78
#